data_AF-A0A9P6UJ91-F1
#
_entry.id   AF-A0A9P6UJ91-F1
#
_cell.length_a   1.000
_cell.length_b   1.000
_cell.length_c   1.000
_cell.angle_alpha   90.00
_cell.angle_beta   90.00
_cell.angle_gamma   90.00
#
_symmetry.space_group_name_H-M   'P 1'
#
loop_
_entity.id
_entity.type
_entity.pdbx_description
1 polymer ?
#
loop_
_entity_poly.entity_id
_entity_poly.type
_entity_poly.pdbx_seq_one_letter_code
_entity_poly.pdbx_strand_id
1 'polypeptide(L)'
;MSSNTLATHGNERTMNLNSVIFQNIIDSPYLKTIAELETFHEVQTEAQRNVKSMEPFLKGTTPSTAWVLMYKFWTIRLTVKQIESLIDNQHSVYLRGLGFLYLRFVCKPDQLWDWLGDYLEDDQEITLQAGPKPVHSTIGKMCYMLLHDQKFQGQMLPRIPVLVMRDL
;
A
#
# COMPACT_ATOMS: atom_id res chain seq x y z
N MET A 1 -2.74 -23.96 15.55
CA MET A 1 -2.56 -23.51 14.16
C MET A 1 -2.25 -22.03 14.22
N SER A 2 -0.99 -21.66 14.03
CA SER A 2 -0.58 -20.26 13.98
C SER A 2 -1.37 -19.59 12.86
N SER A 3 -2.14 -18.54 13.17
CA SER A 3 -2.87 -17.80 12.16
C SER A 3 -1.88 -17.32 11.10
N ASN A 4 -2.03 -17.74 9.84
CA ASN A 4 -1.13 -17.37 8.74
C ASN A 4 -1.32 -15.89 8.30
N THR A 5 -2.09 -15.13 9.08
CA THR A 5 -2.32 -13.69 8.95
C THR A 5 -1.05 -12.91 9.27
N LEU A 6 -0.75 -11.86 8.49
CA LEU A 6 0.34 -10.96 8.85
C LEU A 6 0.04 -10.28 10.19
N ALA A 7 1.02 -10.28 11.11
CA ALA A 7 0.93 -9.49 12.32
C ALA A 7 1.05 -8.00 11.98
N THR A 8 -0.03 -7.23 12.15
CA THR A 8 -0.02 -5.79 11.89
C THR A 8 0.48 -5.02 13.12
N HIS A 9 1.31 -4.00 12.91
CA HIS A 9 1.87 -3.13 13.93
C HIS A 9 1.19 -1.75 13.95
N GLY A 10 1.05 -1.14 15.12
CA GLY A 10 0.57 0.23 15.29
C GLY A 10 -0.93 0.35 15.56
N ASN A 11 -1.61 1.29 14.90
CA ASN A 11 -3.00 1.64 15.17
C ASN A 11 -3.98 0.68 14.47
N GLU A 12 -4.63 -0.17 15.28
CA GLU A 12 -5.61 -1.17 14.84
C GLU A 12 -6.95 -0.62 14.34
N ARG A 13 -7.17 0.71 14.40
CA ARG A 13 -8.38 1.36 13.88
C ARG A 13 -8.13 2.06 12.55
N THR A 14 -6.93 2.61 12.36
CA THR A 14 -6.65 3.50 11.23
C THR A 14 -5.64 2.93 10.24
N MET A 15 -5.11 1.73 10.44
CA MET A 15 -4.01 1.19 9.62
C MET A 15 -2.79 2.13 9.60
N ASN A 16 -2.55 2.87 10.69
CA ASN A 16 -1.54 3.93 10.78
C ASN A 16 -1.69 5.10 9.78
N LEU A 17 -2.85 5.23 9.13
CA LEU A 17 -3.18 6.38 8.31
C LEU A 17 -3.35 7.63 9.18
N ASN A 18 -2.97 8.79 8.64
CA ASN A 18 -3.30 10.07 9.26
C ASN A 18 -4.82 10.32 9.24
N SER A 19 -5.30 11.16 10.15
CA SER A 19 -6.73 11.38 10.36
C SER A 19 -7.47 11.88 9.12
N VAL A 20 -6.84 12.75 8.32
CA VAL A 20 -7.48 13.35 7.13
C VAL A 20 -7.73 12.28 6.07
N ILE A 21 -6.69 11.54 5.66
CA ILE A 21 -6.86 10.53 4.63
C ILE A 21 -7.71 9.35 5.11
N PHE A 22 -7.59 8.97 6.38
CA PHE A 22 -8.44 7.95 6.98
C PHE A 22 -9.92 8.35 6.89
N GLN A 23 -10.28 9.54 7.36
CA GLN A 23 -11.67 10.01 7.32
C GLN A 23 -12.20 10.08 5.89
N ASN A 24 -11.39 10.59 4.95
CA ASN A 24 -11.78 10.67 3.54
C ASN A 24 -11.99 9.27 2.92
N ILE A 25 -11.21 8.27 3.31
CA ILE A 25 -11.41 6.87 2.88
C ILE A 25 -12.71 6.31 3.45
N ILE A 26 -12.96 6.50 4.75
CA ILE A 26 -14.20 6.02 5.40
C ILE A 26 -15.44 6.64 4.76
N ASP A 27 -15.39 7.95 4.45
CA ASP A 27 -16.50 8.67 3.84
C ASP A 27 -16.60 8.46 2.32
N SER A 28 -15.62 7.78 1.71
CA SER A 28 -15.54 7.58 0.26
C SER A 28 -16.76 6.83 -0.27
N PRO A 29 -17.46 7.37 -1.28
CA PRO A 29 -18.51 6.62 -1.98
C PRO A 29 -17.99 5.31 -2.59
N TYR A 30 -16.73 5.30 -3.05
CA TYR A 30 -16.12 4.11 -3.64
C TYR A 30 -15.91 2.98 -2.63
N LEU A 31 -15.59 3.31 -1.37
CA LEU A 31 -15.50 2.28 -0.32
C LEU A 31 -16.85 1.58 -0.12
N LYS A 32 -17.96 2.32 -0.22
CA LYS A 32 -19.32 1.79 -0.11
C LYS A 32 -19.66 0.85 -1.27
N THR A 33 -19.22 1.14 -2.49
CA THR A 33 -19.50 0.27 -3.65
C THR A 33 -18.75 -1.06 -3.59
N ILE A 34 -17.62 -1.12 -2.89
CA ILE A 34 -16.82 -2.33 -2.72
C ILE A 34 -16.99 -2.96 -1.32
N ALA A 35 -17.97 -2.51 -0.54
CA ALA A 35 -18.17 -2.94 0.84
C ALA A 35 -18.41 -4.46 0.93
N GLU A 36 -19.17 -5.00 -0.02
CA GLU A 36 -19.57 -6.41 -0.12
C GLU A 36 -18.46 -7.35 -0.60
N LEU A 37 -17.31 -6.83 -1.06
CA LEU A 37 -16.18 -7.68 -1.43
C LEU A 37 -15.53 -8.23 -0.16
N GLU A 38 -15.67 -9.52 0.15
CA GLU A 38 -15.19 -10.08 1.43
C GLU A 38 -13.92 -10.91 1.26
N THR A 39 -13.64 -11.36 0.04
CA THR A 39 -12.51 -12.24 -0.24
C THR A 39 -11.32 -11.50 -0.85
N PHE A 40 -10.13 -12.04 -0.63
CA PHE A 40 -8.90 -11.53 -1.24
C PHE A 40 -9.00 -11.44 -2.77
N HIS A 41 -9.52 -12.47 -3.43
CA HIS A 41 -9.59 -12.52 -4.89
C HIS A 41 -10.55 -11.48 -5.49
N GLU A 42 -11.65 -11.18 -4.80
CA GLU A 42 -12.57 -10.11 -5.21
C GLU A 42 -11.89 -8.75 -5.15
N VAL A 43 -11.26 -8.43 -4.01
CA VAL A 43 -10.55 -7.15 -3.83
C VAL A 43 -9.34 -7.05 -4.76
N GLN A 44 -8.62 -8.14 -4.99
CA GLN A 44 -7.51 -8.21 -5.95
C GLN A 44 -7.98 -7.95 -7.38
N THR A 45 -9.10 -8.55 -7.79
CA THR A 45 -9.69 -8.34 -9.13
C THR A 45 -10.10 -6.88 -9.30
N GLU A 46 -10.74 -6.30 -8.29
CA GLU A 46 -11.14 -4.90 -8.30
C GLU A 46 -9.93 -3.96 -8.40
N ALA A 47 -8.86 -4.27 -7.66
CA ALA A 47 -7.60 -3.52 -7.71
C ALA A 47 -6.92 -3.61 -9.08
N GLN A 48 -6.81 -4.81 -9.65
CA GLN A 48 -6.21 -5.01 -10.96
C GLN A 48 -6.94 -4.21 -12.05
N ARG A 49 -8.28 -4.15 -11.98
CA ARG A 49 -9.10 -3.41 -12.95
C ARG A 49 -8.98 -1.90 -12.78
N ASN A 50 -9.07 -1.39 -11.56
CA ASN A 50 -9.35 0.02 -11.32
C ASN A 50 -8.16 0.85 -10.85
N VAL A 51 -7.09 0.25 -10.33
CA VAL A 51 -5.90 1.01 -9.92
C VAL A 51 -5.01 1.30 -11.12
N LYS A 52 -4.68 2.58 -11.30
CA LYS A 52 -3.86 3.10 -12.42
C LYS A 52 -2.73 4.02 -11.97
N SER A 53 -2.66 4.33 -10.69
CA SER A 53 -1.65 5.19 -10.10
C SER A 53 -1.67 5.07 -8.57
N MET A 54 -0.60 5.50 -7.90
CA MET A 54 -0.37 5.24 -6.47
C MET A 54 -0.58 6.47 -5.56
N GLU A 55 -0.98 7.62 -6.11
CA GLU A 55 -1.14 8.84 -5.32
C GLU A 55 -2.27 8.71 -4.29
N PRO A 56 -2.19 9.39 -3.14
CA PRO A 56 -3.23 9.37 -2.11
C PRO A 56 -4.55 9.98 -2.54
N PHE A 57 -4.51 11.03 -3.36
CA PHE A 57 -5.66 11.86 -3.70
C PHE A 57 -5.68 12.14 -5.20
N LEU A 58 -6.88 12.06 -5.79
CA LEU A 58 -7.07 12.36 -7.22
C LEU A 58 -7.28 13.86 -7.47
N LYS A 59 -8.34 14.42 -6.87
CA LYS A 59 -8.68 15.85 -6.95
C LYS A 59 -9.06 16.34 -5.57
N GLY A 60 -8.41 17.43 -5.12
CA GLY A 60 -8.61 17.96 -3.78
C GLY A 60 -8.26 16.90 -2.72
N THR A 61 -9.23 16.55 -1.88
CA THR A 61 -9.08 15.58 -0.79
C THR A 61 -9.76 14.24 -1.07
N THR A 62 -10.28 14.01 -2.29
CA THR A 62 -10.89 12.73 -2.67
C THR A 62 -9.82 11.64 -2.74
N PRO A 63 -9.93 10.56 -1.94
CA PRO A 63 -8.93 9.51 -1.90
C PRO A 63 -8.90 8.74 -3.22
N SER A 64 -7.73 8.26 -3.61
CA SER A 64 -7.59 7.45 -4.81
C SER A 64 -8.11 6.03 -4.61
N THR A 65 -8.40 5.37 -5.73
CA THR A 65 -8.75 3.94 -5.79
C THR A 65 -7.70 3.09 -5.08
N ALA A 66 -6.40 3.40 -5.27
CA ALA A 66 -5.31 2.66 -4.64
C ALA A 66 -5.39 2.69 -3.11
N TRP A 67 -5.58 3.88 -2.53
CA TRP A 67 -5.60 4.05 -1.07
C TRP A 67 -6.87 3.50 -0.43
N VAL A 68 -8.01 3.59 -1.11
CA VAL A 68 -9.26 2.94 -0.67
C VAL A 68 -9.11 1.41 -0.68
N LEU A 69 -8.53 0.84 -1.74
CA LEU A 69 -8.33 -0.61 -1.84
C LEU A 69 -7.24 -1.15 -0.91
N MET A 70 -6.19 -0.36 -0.65
CA MET A 70 -5.21 -0.67 0.39
C MET A 70 -5.89 -0.82 1.75
N TYR A 71 -6.76 0.14 2.11
CA TYR A 71 -7.56 0.04 3.33
C TYR A 71 -8.50 -1.17 3.30
N LYS A 72 -9.15 -1.45 2.17
CA LYS A 72 -10.02 -2.62 2.00
C LYS A 72 -9.27 -3.95 2.20
N PHE A 73 -8.05 -4.07 1.69
CA PHE A 73 -7.19 -5.23 1.96
C PHE A 73 -6.90 -5.40 3.46
N TRP A 74 -6.72 -4.30 4.17
CA TRP A 74 -6.50 -4.34 5.61
C TRP A 74 -7.73 -4.81 6.38
N THR A 75 -8.94 -4.40 6.00
CA THR A 75 -10.17 -4.83 6.71
C THR A 75 -10.44 -6.34 6.58
N ILE A 76 -10.00 -6.97 5.48
CA ILE A 76 -10.12 -8.43 5.28
C ILE A 76 -8.94 -9.24 5.85
N ARG A 77 -7.97 -8.59 6.51
CA ARG A 77 -6.85 -9.21 7.23
C ARG A 77 -6.02 -10.21 6.41
N LEU A 78 -5.17 -9.68 5.54
CA LEU A 78 -4.34 -10.49 4.65
C LEU A 78 -3.43 -11.50 5.37
N THR A 79 -3.29 -12.66 4.75
CA THR A 79 -2.26 -13.66 5.07
C THR A 79 -0.92 -13.30 4.44
N VAL A 80 0.16 -13.84 4.99
CA VAL A 80 1.52 -13.70 4.43
C VAL A 80 1.54 -14.09 2.96
N LYS A 81 0.94 -15.24 2.61
CA LYS A 81 0.84 -15.73 1.22
C LYS A 81 0.05 -14.82 0.28
N GLN A 82 -0.97 -14.14 0.80
CA GLN A 82 -1.74 -13.18 0.00
C GLN A 82 -0.92 -11.92 -0.29
N ILE A 83 -0.07 -11.49 0.66
CA ILE A 83 0.83 -10.37 0.46
C ILE A 83 1.95 -10.73 -0.50
N GLU A 84 2.59 -11.89 -0.34
CA GLU A 84 3.54 -12.47 -1.31
C GLU A 84 2.93 -12.48 -2.71
N SER A 85 1.71 -12.99 -2.85
CA SER A 85 0.97 -12.98 -4.12
C SER A 85 0.69 -11.58 -4.70
N LEU A 86 0.65 -10.53 -3.89
CA LEU A 86 0.52 -9.15 -4.37
C LEU A 86 1.86 -8.61 -4.88
N ILE A 87 2.93 -8.74 -4.08
CA ILE A 87 4.25 -8.16 -4.39
C ILE A 87 4.98 -8.90 -5.53
N ASP A 88 4.73 -10.21 -5.68
CA ASP A 88 5.24 -11.04 -6.77
C ASP A 88 4.34 -11.06 -8.02
N ASN A 89 3.29 -10.23 -8.04
CA ASN A 89 2.31 -10.29 -9.11
C ASN A 89 2.90 -9.88 -10.48
N GLN A 90 3.11 -10.85 -11.36
CA GLN A 90 3.70 -10.63 -12.70
C GLN A 90 2.75 -9.92 -13.69
N HIS A 91 1.47 -9.76 -13.35
CA HIS A 91 0.46 -9.26 -14.28
C HIS A 91 0.06 -7.80 -14.02
N SER A 92 0.38 -7.25 -12.85
CA SER A 92 0.00 -5.88 -12.50
C SER A 92 0.99 -5.25 -11.53
N VAL A 93 1.77 -4.29 -12.04
CA VAL A 93 2.65 -3.42 -11.24
C VAL A 93 1.89 -2.69 -10.12
N TYR A 94 0.59 -2.42 -10.31
CA TYR A 94 -0.23 -1.75 -9.31
C TYR A 94 -0.63 -2.67 -8.16
N LEU A 95 -0.81 -3.98 -8.40
CA LEU A 95 -0.99 -4.95 -7.31
C LEU A 95 0.29 -5.04 -6.47
N ARG A 96 1.46 -5.03 -7.13
CA ARG A 96 2.76 -5.00 -6.46
C ARG A 96 2.92 -3.74 -5.62
N GLY A 97 2.70 -2.57 -6.22
CA GLY A 97 2.74 -1.28 -5.53
C GLY A 97 1.79 -1.21 -4.32
N LEU A 98 0.58 -1.76 -4.43
CA LEU A 98 -0.36 -1.87 -3.30
C LEU A 98 0.18 -2.78 -2.20
N GLY A 99 0.77 -3.92 -2.54
CA GLY A 99 1.40 -4.83 -1.57
C GLY A 99 2.51 -4.13 -0.78
N PHE A 100 3.42 -3.43 -1.46
CA PHE A 100 4.50 -2.69 -0.80
C PHE A 100 3.99 -1.52 0.05
N LEU A 101 3.01 -0.76 -0.45
CA LEU A 101 2.42 0.33 0.32
C LEU A 101 1.68 -0.20 1.56
N TYR A 102 0.93 -1.30 1.41
CA TYR A 102 0.28 -1.99 2.53
C TYR A 102 1.30 -2.39 3.60
N LEU A 103 2.35 -3.11 3.21
CA LEU A 103 3.45 -3.52 4.09
C LEU A 103 4.08 -2.31 4.79
N ARG A 104 4.32 -1.22 4.07
CA ARG A 104 4.90 -0.01 4.66
C ARG A 104 4.04 0.60 5.76
N PHE A 105 2.73 0.42 5.69
CA PHE A 105 1.79 0.93 6.69
C PHE A 105 1.57 -0.01 7.87
N VAL A 106 1.63 -1.34 7.69
CA VAL A 106 1.24 -2.29 8.75
C VAL A 106 2.34 -3.22 9.22
N CYS A 107 3.41 -3.40 8.46
CA CYS A 107 4.50 -4.28 8.85
C CYS A 107 5.31 -3.67 9.99
N LYS A 108 5.88 -4.52 10.85
CA LYS A 108 6.78 -4.07 11.90
C LYS A 108 8.03 -3.46 11.24
N PRO A 109 8.52 -2.29 11.69
CA PRO A 109 9.58 -1.58 10.97
C PRO A 109 10.86 -2.41 10.73
N ASP A 110 11.25 -3.27 11.67
CA ASP A 110 12.43 -4.12 11.60
C ASP A 110 12.29 -5.33 10.66
N GLN A 111 11.11 -5.54 10.08
CA GLN A 111 10.83 -6.58 9.09
C GLN A 111 10.70 -6.01 7.67
N LEU A 112 10.70 -4.69 7.49
CA LEU A 112 10.45 -4.09 6.18
C LEU A 112 11.51 -4.48 5.14
N TRP A 113 12.78 -4.63 5.56
CA TRP A 113 13.86 -5.05 4.67
C TRP A 113 13.60 -6.43 4.07
N ASP A 114 13.18 -7.40 4.88
CA ASP A 114 12.89 -8.78 4.45
C ASP A 114 11.79 -8.85 3.38
N TRP A 115 10.92 -7.82 3.31
CA TRP A 115 9.84 -7.75 2.33
C TRP A 115 10.16 -6.93 1.08
N LEU A 116 10.97 -5.87 1.21
CA LEU A 116 11.21 -4.90 0.13
C LEU A 116 12.60 -5.02 -0.51
N GLY A 117 13.59 -5.58 0.21
CA GLY A 117 15.00 -5.57 -0.17
C GLY A 117 15.26 -6.21 -1.53
N ASP A 118 14.67 -7.38 -1.78
CA ASP A 118 14.85 -8.15 -3.02
C ASP A 118 14.27 -7.45 -4.26
N TYR A 119 13.44 -6.41 -4.08
CA TYR A 119 12.80 -5.68 -5.17
C TYR A 119 13.46 -4.33 -5.46
N LEU A 120 14.51 -3.93 -4.74
CA LEU A 120 15.15 -2.62 -4.91
C LEU A 120 15.74 -2.40 -6.32
N GLU A 121 16.07 -3.48 -7.03
CA GLU A 121 16.58 -3.45 -8.39
C GLU A 121 15.49 -3.67 -9.46
N ASP A 122 14.22 -3.74 -9.06
CA ASP A 122 13.12 -3.95 -10.00
C ASP A 122 12.87 -2.72 -10.89
N ASP A 123 13.03 -2.91 -12.19
CA ASP A 123 12.95 -1.87 -13.22
C ASP A 123 11.55 -1.71 -13.83
N GLN A 124 10.55 -2.48 -13.39
CA GLN A 124 9.19 -2.35 -13.92
C GLN A 124 8.61 -0.97 -13.63
N GLU A 125 8.16 -0.30 -14.69
CA GLU A 125 7.61 1.06 -14.59
C GLU A 125 6.26 1.10 -13.88
N ILE A 126 6.08 2.11 -13.05
CA ILE A 126 4.83 2.38 -12.32
C ILE A 126 4.54 3.88 -12.31
N THR A 127 3.25 4.23 -12.42
CA THR A 127 2.78 5.60 -12.25
C THR A 127 2.51 5.86 -10.77
N LEU A 128 3.27 6.76 -10.16
CA LEU A 128 3.08 7.16 -8.76
C LEU A 128 2.06 8.26 -8.60
N GLN A 129 1.96 9.15 -9.58
CA GLN A 129 0.98 10.22 -9.62
C GLN A 129 0.41 10.34 -11.03
N ALA A 130 -0.91 10.30 -11.19
CA ALA A 130 -1.57 10.59 -12.46
C ALA A 130 -1.90 12.10 -12.62
N GLY A 131 -2.48 12.46 -13.77
CA GLY A 131 -2.98 13.81 -14.04
C GLY A 131 -2.11 14.63 -15.00
N PRO A 132 -2.25 15.97 -15.03
CA PRO A 132 -1.60 16.82 -16.03
C PRO A 132 -0.07 16.84 -15.97
N LYS A 133 0.50 16.47 -14.81
CA LYS A 133 1.94 16.33 -14.59
C LYS A 133 2.18 14.96 -13.95
N PRO A 134 2.17 13.88 -14.73
CA PRO A 134 2.31 12.55 -14.19
C PRO A 134 3.71 12.34 -13.62
N VAL A 135 3.81 11.55 -12.55
CA VAL A 135 5.07 11.13 -11.92
C VAL A 135 5.23 9.64 -12.14
N HIS A 136 6.26 9.26 -12.89
CA HIS A 136 6.63 7.87 -13.15
C HIS A 136 7.88 7.49 -12.36
N SER A 137 8.01 6.20 -12.06
CA SER A 137 9.12 5.58 -11.34
C SER A 137 9.22 4.11 -11.73
N THR A 138 10.15 3.38 -11.13
CA THR A 138 10.15 1.91 -11.14
C THR A 138 9.65 1.36 -9.78
N ILE A 139 9.33 0.07 -9.74
CA ILE A 139 9.01 -0.66 -8.49
C ILE A 139 10.17 -0.58 -7.50
N GLY A 140 11.42 -0.78 -7.95
CA GLY A 140 12.58 -0.74 -7.06
C GLY A 140 12.81 0.63 -6.45
N LYS A 141 12.66 1.69 -7.25
CA LYS A 141 12.70 3.07 -6.73
C LYS A 141 11.53 3.37 -5.79
N MET A 142 10.34 2.83 -6.05
CA MET A 142 9.21 2.93 -5.12
C MET A 142 9.51 2.23 -3.79
N CYS A 143 10.06 1.02 -3.80
CA CYS A 143 10.48 0.31 -2.60
C CYS A 143 11.52 1.11 -1.81
N TYR A 144 12.51 1.68 -2.50
CA TYR A 144 13.51 2.56 -1.90
C TYR A 144 12.87 3.77 -1.19
N MET A 145 11.94 4.47 -1.85
CA MET A 145 11.20 5.60 -1.26
C MET A 145 10.40 5.15 -0.02
N LEU A 146 9.77 3.98 -0.05
CA LEU A 146 9.02 3.48 1.10
C LEU A 146 9.94 3.19 2.28
N LEU A 147 11.14 2.66 2.07
CA LEU A 147 12.10 2.39 3.16
C LEU A 147 12.72 3.68 3.75
N HIS A 148 13.05 4.66 2.90
CA HIS A 148 13.93 5.76 3.29
C HIS A 148 13.24 7.11 3.46
N ASP A 149 12.13 7.36 2.77
CA ASP A 149 11.49 8.66 2.82
C ASP A 149 10.56 8.81 4.03
N GLN A 150 10.38 10.05 4.47
CA GLN A 150 9.38 10.40 5.49
C GLN A 150 7.97 10.51 4.89
N LYS A 151 7.87 10.69 3.58
CA LYS A 151 6.61 10.91 2.86
C LYS A 151 6.57 10.10 1.57
N PHE A 152 5.39 9.60 1.22
CA PHE A 152 5.10 9.04 -0.09
C PHE A 152 3.99 9.84 -0.75
N GLN A 153 4.28 10.47 -1.89
CA GLN A 153 3.32 11.29 -2.64
C GLN A 153 2.58 12.32 -1.76
N GLY A 154 3.32 12.97 -0.86
CA GLY A 154 2.80 13.97 0.07
C GLY A 154 2.18 13.43 1.36
N GLN A 155 1.90 12.12 1.48
CA GLN A 155 1.44 11.52 2.74
C GLN A 155 2.60 11.18 3.66
N MET A 156 2.46 11.55 4.94
CA MET A 156 3.35 11.09 5.99
C MET A 156 3.28 9.57 6.13
N LEU A 157 4.43 8.91 6.12
CA LEU A 157 4.54 7.48 6.37
C LEU A 157 4.68 7.20 7.87
N PRO A 158 4.29 6.01 8.37
CA PRO A 158 4.54 5.63 9.75
C PRO A 158 6.02 5.71 10.12
N ARG A 159 6.34 6.22 11.30
CA ARG A 159 7.73 6.47 11.71
C ARG A 159 8.49 5.16 11.88
N ILE A 160 9.65 5.06 11.23
CA ILE A 160 10.63 4.00 11.47
C ILE A 160 11.56 4.47 12.62
N PRO A 161 11.76 3.68 13.69
CA PRO A 161 12.70 4.02 14.75
C PRO A 161 14.12 4.20 14.21
N VAL A 162 14.87 5.17 14.74
CA VAL A 162 16.22 5.52 14.25
C VAL A 162 17.18 4.33 14.27
N LEU A 163 17.06 3.45 15.27
CA LEU A 163 17.90 2.25 15.34
C LEU A 163 17.64 1.31 14.16
N VAL A 164 16.37 1.06 13.84
CA VAL A 164 15.98 0.24 12.69
C VAL A 164 16.43 0.88 11.38
N MET A 165 16.26 2.20 11.24
CA MET A 165 16.66 2.93 10.03
C MET A 165 18.16 2.85 9.72
N ARG A 166 19.02 2.57 10.71
CA ARG A 166 20.47 2.38 10.49
C ARG A 166 20.80 1.01 9.90
N ASP A 167 19.89 0.05 10.04
CA ASP A 167 20.03 -1.33 9.61
C ASP A 167 19.24 -1.60 8.31
N LEU A 168 18.51 -0.60 7.79
CA LEU A 168 17.78 -0.61 6.52
C LEU A 168 18.63 -0.07 5.36
#